data_AF-A0A8J6B5K4-F1
#
_entry.id   AF-A0A8J6B5K4-F1
#
_cell.length_a   1.000
_cell.length_b   1.000
_cell.length_c   1.000
_cell.angle_alpha   90.00
_cell.angle_beta   90.00
_cell.angle_gamma   90.00
#
_symmetry.space_group_name_H-M   'P 1'
#
loop_
_entity.id
_entity.type
_entity.pdbx_description
1 polymer ?
#
loop_
_entity_poly.entity_id
_entity_poly.type
_entity_poly.pdbx_seq_one_letter_code
_entity_poly.pdbx_strand_id
1 'polypeptide(L)'
;ADNLYDRKRVELDERSQHLSKMEEECRKAMKMATDNFNQALAMEASERRRWQKQLEEDNNFAEIYNHLTGDLLTENPAAAVSAFGPHRVVPDRWKGMSQEQLKNILDVQKQQCQENQ
;
A
#
# COMPACT_ATOMS: atom_id res chain seq x y z
N ALA A 1 1.84 49.98 65.12
CA ALA A 1 1.06 48.89 64.52
C ALA A 1 1.08 48.99 62.99
N ASP A 2 0.95 50.20 62.44
CA ASP A 2 0.87 50.46 60.99
C ASP A 2 2.08 50.00 60.17
N ASN A 3 3.31 50.28 60.61
CA ASN A 3 4.52 49.85 59.89
C ASN A 3 4.64 48.33 59.69
N LEU A 4 4.12 47.53 60.63
CA LEU A 4 4.17 46.07 60.54
C LEU A 4 3.15 45.55 59.52
N TYR A 5 1.99 46.21 59.44
CA TYR A 5 0.94 45.91 58.48
C TYR A 5 1.36 46.27 57.05
N ASP A 6 1.97 47.44 56.86
CA ASP A 6 2.46 47.86 55.55
C ASP A 6 3.57 46.95 55.03
N ARG A 7 4.51 46.53 55.89
CA ARG A 7 5.54 45.56 55.53
C ARG A 7 4.96 44.20 55.13
N LYS A 8 3.92 43.73 55.83
CA LYS A 8 3.21 42.48 55.48
C LYS A 8 2.48 42.61 54.14
N ARG A 9 1.91 43.78 53.82
CA ARG A 9 1.26 44.02 52.52
C ARG A 9 2.26 43.95 51.37
N VAL A 10 3.43 44.56 51.53
CA VAL A 10 4.51 44.50 50.53
C VAL A 10 4.96 43.05 50.33
N GLU A 11 5.20 42.30 51.40
CA GLU A 11 5.60 40.89 51.31
C GLU A 11 4.55 40.01 50.57
N LEU A 12 3.26 40.24 50.84
CA LEU A 12 2.18 39.52 50.16
C LEU A 12 2.10 39.88 48.68
N ASP A 13 2.33 41.14 48.31
CA ASP A 13 2.34 41.58 46.91
C ASP A 13 3.54 40.99 46.15
N GLU A 14 4.74 41.04 46.74
CA GLU A 14 5.95 40.40 46.19
C GLU A 14 5.74 38.88 45.98
N ARG A 15 5.13 38.22 46.97
CA ARG A 15 4.79 36.79 46.86
C ARG A 15 3.75 36.54 45.77
N SER A 16 2.74 37.40 45.64
CA SER A 16 1.73 37.30 44.58
C SER A 16 2.35 37.42 43.19
N GLN A 17 3.23 38.41 43.00
CA GLN A 17 3.96 38.61 41.75
C GLN A 17 4.86 37.40 41.42
N HIS A 18 5.57 36.86 42.42
CA HIS A 18 6.40 35.67 42.24
C HIS A 18 5.57 34.45 41.81
N LEU A 19 4.45 34.18 42.48
CA LEU A 19 3.57 33.06 42.14
C LEU A 19 2.97 33.21 40.73
N SER A 20 2.54 34.42 40.36
CA SER A 20 2.01 34.72 39.02
C SER A 20 3.05 34.43 37.93
N LYS A 21 4.31 34.86 38.15
CA LYS A 21 5.42 34.60 37.22
C LYS A 21 5.68 33.10 37.07
N MET A 22 5.72 32.36 38.17
CA MET A 22 5.92 30.91 38.15
C MET A 22 4.78 30.20 37.41
N GLU A 23 3.53 30.61 37.64
CA GLU A 23 2.38 30.04 36.92
C GLU A 23 2.48 30.29 35.41
N GLU A 24 2.88 31.51 35.00
CA GLU A 24 3.06 31.84 33.59
C GLU A 24 4.17 31.00 32.95
N GLU A 25 5.30 30.82 33.63
CA GLU A 25 6.40 29.98 33.19
C GLU A 25 5.97 28.50 33.06
N CYS A 26 5.25 27.96 34.05
CA CYS A 26 4.68 26.62 33.97
C CYS A 26 3.71 26.48 32.80
N ARG A 27 2.83 27.47 32.57
CA ARG A 27 1.88 27.47 31.46
C ARG A 27 2.59 27.48 30.11
N LYS A 28 3.64 28.29 29.96
CA LYS A 28 4.49 28.31 28.75
C LYS A 28 5.17 26.96 28.54
N ALA A 29 5.76 26.38 29.59
CA ALA A 29 6.42 25.08 29.51
C ALA A 29 5.44 23.95 29.10
N MET A 30 4.25 23.92 29.69
CA MET A 30 3.21 22.96 29.31
C MET A 30 2.78 23.14 27.85
N LYS A 31 2.55 24.38 27.41
CA LYS A 31 2.18 24.67 26.02
C LYS A 31 3.27 24.22 25.05
N MET A 32 4.54 24.51 25.34
CA MET A 32 5.66 24.07 24.51
C MET A 32 5.73 22.54 24.45
N ALA A 33 5.53 21.84 25.57
CA ALA A 33 5.52 20.39 25.60
C ALA A 33 4.39 19.80 24.75
N THR A 34 3.17 20.36 24.82
CA THR A 34 2.04 19.92 24.00
C THR A 34 2.27 20.23 22.52
N ASP A 35 2.82 21.40 22.20
CA ASP A 35 3.10 21.79 20.81
C ASP A 35 4.15 20.86 20.20
N ASN A 36 5.23 20.55 20.93
CA ASN A 36 6.25 19.60 20.48
C ASN A 36 5.68 18.19 20.30
N PHE A 37 4.82 17.73 21.21
CA PHE A 37 4.17 16.43 21.10
C PHE A 37 3.25 16.34 19.89
N ASN A 38 2.43 17.37 19.65
CA ASN A 38 1.55 17.45 18.49
C ASN A 38 2.34 17.49 17.18
N GLN A 39 3.48 18.20 17.15
CA GLN A 39 4.38 18.19 16.00
C GLN A 39 4.95 16.78 15.74
N ALA A 40 5.40 16.09 16.79
CA ALA A 40 5.88 14.71 16.67
C ALA A 40 4.80 13.76 16.12
N LEU A 41 3.57 13.85 16.64
CA LEU A 41 2.43 13.08 16.13
C LEU A 41 2.10 13.40 14.68
N ALA A 42 2.15 14.67 14.28
CA ALA A 42 1.90 15.08 12.90
C ALA A 42 2.95 14.48 11.95
N MET A 43 4.23 14.49 12.34
CA MET A 43 5.31 13.87 11.57
C MET A 43 5.13 12.34 11.45
N GLU A 44 4.82 11.67 12.56
CA GLU A 44 4.56 10.23 12.55
C GLU A 44 3.37 9.89 11.63
N ALA A 45 2.29 10.66 11.70
CA ALA A 45 1.13 10.47 10.86
C ALA A 45 1.43 10.69 9.38
N SER A 46 2.26 11.70 9.03
CA SER A 46 2.66 11.91 7.64
C SER A 46 3.53 10.79 7.10
N GLU A 47 4.49 10.29 7.89
CA GLU A 47 5.33 9.15 7.49
C GLU A 47 4.47 7.90 7.32
N ARG A 48 3.56 7.62 8.26
CA ARG A 48 2.64 6.48 8.15
C ARG A 48 1.80 6.53 6.88
N ARG A 49 1.25 7.70 6.52
CA ARG A 49 0.49 7.87 5.27
C ARG A 49 1.35 7.65 4.04
N ARG A 50 2.60 8.13 4.06
CA ARG A 50 3.56 7.90 2.97
C ARG A 50 3.83 6.40 2.79
N TRP A 51 4.09 5.67 3.87
CA TRP A 51 4.30 4.23 3.82
C TRP A 51 3.07 3.48 3.32
N GLN A 52 1.87 3.84 3.79
CA GLN A 52 0.62 3.24 3.33
C GLN A 52 0.40 3.46 1.83
N LYS A 53 0.66 4.68 1.35
CA LYS A 53 0.56 4.99 -0.08
C LYS A 53 1.54 4.17 -0.91
N GLN A 54 2.79 4.05 -0.47
CA GLN A 54 3.78 3.22 -1.16
C GLN A 54 3.34 1.76 -1.24
N LEU A 55 2.85 1.20 -0.13
CA LEU A 55 2.37 -0.17 -0.08
C LEU A 55 1.16 -0.39 -1.01
N GLU A 56 0.25 0.58 -1.07
CA GLU A 56 -0.88 0.54 -2.00
C GLU A 56 -0.42 0.56 -3.46
N GLU A 57 0.53 1.44 -3.81
CA GLU A 57 1.12 1.50 -5.15
C GLU A 57 1.83 0.19 -5.53
N ASP A 58 2.58 -0.41 -4.62
CA ASP A 58 3.27 -1.68 -4.82
C ASP A 58 2.28 -2.83 -5.03
N ASN A 59 1.19 -2.87 -4.24
CA ASN A 59 0.12 -3.86 -4.39
C ASN A 59 -0.62 -3.71 -5.72
N ASN A 60 -0.97 -2.47 -6.09
CA ASN A 60 -1.62 -2.18 -7.37
C ASN A 60 -0.72 -2.61 -8.54
N PHE A 61 0.58 -2.33 -8.45
CA PHE A 61 1.53 -2.78 -9.47
C PHE A 61 1.60 -4.31 -9.56
N ALA A 62 1.68 -5.00 -8.42
CA ALA A 62 1.70 -6.46 -8.39
C ALA A 62 0.41 -7.07 -8.98
N GLU A 63 -0.76 -6.50 -8.68
CA GLU A 63 -2.04 -6.91 -9.25
C GLU A 63 -2.05 -6.76 -10.77
N ILE A 64 -1.68 -5.58 -11.29
CA ILE A 64 -1.61 -5.32 -12.73
C ILE A 64 -0.62 -6.28 -13.40
N TYR A 65 0.56 -6.48 -12.81
CA TYR A 65 1.58 -7.37 -13.34
C TYR A 65 1.10 -8.83 -13.41
N ASN A 66 0.46 -9.31 -12.34
CA ASN A 66 -0.09 -10.66 -12.28
C ASN A 66 -1.20 -10.86 -13.31
N HIS A 67 -2.08 -9.87 -13.52
CA HIS A 67 -3.09 -9.96 -14.57
C HIS A 67 -2.47 -9.97 -15.96
N LEU A 68 -1.52 -9.08 -16.23
CA LEU A 68 -0.87 -8.97 -17.54
C LEU A 68 -0.12 -10.25 -17.92
N THR A 69 0.50 -10.91 -16.94
CA THR A 69 1.30 -12.13 -17.14
C THR A 69 0.53 -13.43 -16.90
N GLY A 70 -0.71 -13.34 -16.43
CA GLY A 70 -1.55 -14.49 -16.13
C GLY A 70 -2.16 -15.14 -17.37
N ASP A 71 -2.48 -16.43 -17.25
CA ASP A 71 -2.97 -17.29 -18.33
C ASP A 71 -4.23 -16.78 -19.06
N LEU A 72 -5.02 -15.95 -18.38
CA LEU A 72 -6.24 -15.36 -18.94
C LEU A 72 -5.90 -14.33 -20.02
N LEU A 73 -5.11 -13.30 -19.70
CA LEU A 73 -4.80 -12.22 -20.64
C LEU A 73 -3.72 -12.60 -21.65
N THR A 74 -2.81 -13.52 -21.30
CA THR A 74 -1.83 -14.05 -22.26
C THR A 74 -2.42 -15.11 -23.18
N GLU A 75 -3.68 -15.49 -22.96
CA GLU A 75 -4.38 -16.54 -23.68
C GLU A 75 -3.58 -17.85 -23.77
N ASN A 76 -2.92 -18.25 -22.68
CA ASN A 76 -1.98 -19.38 -22.67
C ASN A 76 -2.67 -20.71 -23.12
N PRO A 77 -2.22 -21.37 -24.21
CA PRO A 77 -2.78 -22.64 -24.67
C PRO A 77 -2.46 -23.81 -23.73
N ALA A 78 -1.40 -23.70 -22.92
CA ALA A 78 -1.04 -24.75 -21.95
C ALA A 78 -2.09 -24.94 -20.85
N ALA A 79 -2.95 -23.94 -20.62
CA ALA A 79 -4.06 -24.05 -19.67
C ALA A 79 -5.08 -25.15 -20.04
N ALA A 80 -5.10 -25.60 -21.30
CA ALA A 80 -5.95 -26.69 -21.78
C ALA A 80 -5.36 -28.10 -21.55
N VAL A 81 -4.12 -28.22 -21.04
CA VAL A 81 -3.48 -29.52 -20.80
C VAL A 81 -4.18 -30.24 -19.65
N SER A 82 -4.66 -31.46 -19.92
CA SER A 82 -5.32 -32.27 -18.89
C SER A 82 -4.31 -32.97 -17.99
N ALA A 83 -4.58 -32.95 -16.68
CA ALA A 83 -3.83 -33.77 -15.71
C ALA A 83 -4.00 -35.29 -15.92
N PHE A 84 -5.05 -35.72 -16.63
CA PHE A 84 -5.35 -37.12 -16.89
C PHE A 84 -4.61 -37.70 -18.11
N GLY A 85 -3.74 -36.91 -18.75
CA GLY A 85 -2.81 -37.39 -19.78
C GLY A 85 -2.68 -36.46 -20.99
N PRO A 86 -1.60 -36.59 -21.76
CA PRO A 86 -1.23 -35.64 -22.83
C PRO A 86 -2.15 -35.67 -24.05
N HIS A 87 -2.94 -36.73 -24.22
CA HIS A 87 -3.90 -36.87 -25.31
C HIS A 87 -5.28 -36.28 -24.98
N ARG A 88 -5.48 -35.78 -23.75
CA ARG A 88 -6.74 -35.18 -23.28
C ARG A 88 -6.56 -33.69 -23.12
N VAL A 89 -7.61 -32.95 -23.50
CA VAL A 89 -7.71 -31.51 -23.29
C VAL A 89 -8.82 -31.21 -22.29
N VAL A 90 -8.66 -30.15 -21.52
CA VAL A 90 -9.74 -29.61 -20.68
C VAL A 90 -10.69 -28.82 -21.59
N PRO A 91 -11.94 -29.27 -21.81
CA PRO A 91 -12.77 -28.74 -22.90
C PRO A 91 -13.15 -27.26 -22.77
N ASP A 92 -13.31 -26.77 -21.55
CA ASP A 92 -13.66 -25.38 -21.22
C ASP A 92 -12.52 -24.37 -21.53
N ARG A 93 -11.28 -24.86 -21.57
CA ARG A 93 -10.07 -24.04 -21.79
C ARG A 93 -9.45 -24.23 -23.17
N TRP A 94 -10.08 -25.04 -24.02
CA TRP A 94 -9.53 -25.38 -25.32
C TRP A 94 -9.65 -24.21 -26.31
N LYS A 95 -8.51 -23.76 -26.86
CA LYS A 95 -8.39 -22.59 -27.75
C LYS A 95 -8.09 -22.95 -29.21
N GLY A 96 -8.34 -24.21 -29.60
CA GLY A 96 -8.08 -24.71 -30.94
C GLY A 96 -6.80 -25.56 -31.04
N MET A 97 -6.47 -25.95 -32.28
CA MET A 97 -5.29 -26.77 -32.57
C MET A 97 -4.02 -25.92 -32.66
N SER A 98 -2.89 -26.52 -32.32
CA SER A 98 -1.57 -25.90 -32.53
C SER A 98 -1.23 -25.79 -34.02
N GLN A 99 -0.34 -24.86 -34.33
CA GLN A 99 0.10 -24.56 -35.69
C GLN A 99 0.83 -25.75 -36.32
N GLU A 100 1.53 -26.53 -35.49
CA GLU A 100 2.15 -27.78 -35.91
C GLU A 100 1.11 -28.83 -36.32
N GLN A 101 0.06 -29.01 -35.52
CA GLN A 101 -1.05 -29.92 -35.86
C GLN A 101 -1.75 -29.47 -37.15
N LEU A 102 -2.04 -28.19 -37.29
CA LEU A 102 -2.65 -27.63 -38.50
C LEU A 102 -1.75 -27.84 -39.74
N LYS A 103 -0.44 -27.63 -39.60
CA LYS A 103 0.52 -27.87 -40.68
C LYS A 103 0.54 -29.33 -41.10
N ASN A 104 0.56 -30.26 -40.13
CA ASN A 104 0.53 -31.68 -40.41
C ASN A 104 -0.74 -32.08 -41.18
N ILE A 105 -1.91 -31.51 -40.82
CA ILE A 105 -3.16 -31.73 -41.55
C ILE A 105 -3.04 -31.24 -42.99
N LEU A 106 -2.49 -30.05 -43.21
CA LEU A 106 -2.30 -29.50 -44.56
C LEU A 106 -1.35 -30.35 -45.41
N ASP A 107 -0.28 -30.86 -44.80
CA ASP A 107 0.69 -31.70 -45.51
C ASP A 107 0.07 -33.06 -45.88
N VAL A 108 -0.72 -33.67 -45.00
CA VAL A 108 -1.49 -34.89 -45.30
C VAL A 108 -2.51 -34.65 -46.42
N GLN A 109 -3.21 -33.53 -46.41
CA GLN A 109 -4.17 -33.20 -47.48
C GLN A 109 -3.50 -33.08 -48.84
N LYS A 110 -2.30 -32.49 -48.90
CA LYS A 110 -1.53 -32.42 -50.16
C LYS A 110 -1.16 -33.80 -50.68
N GLN A 111 -0.74 -34.71 -49.80
CA GLN A 111 -0.45 -36.09 -50.16
C GLN A 111 -1.71 -36.79 -50.71
N GLN A 112 -2.86 -36.64 -50.06
CA GLN A 112 -4.12 -37.20 -50.53
C GLN A 112 -4.54 -36.67 -51.91
N CYS A 113 -4.31 -35.38 -52.20
CA CYS A 113 -4.56 -34.84 -53.53
C CYS A 113 -3.67 -35.46 -54.60
N GLN A 114 -2.42 -35.79 -54.26
CA GLN A 114 -1.48 -36.47 -55.17
C GLN A 114 -1.87 -37.95 -55.37
N GLU A 115 -2.35 -38.63 -54.34
CA GLU A 115 -2.79 -40.03 -54.41
C GLU A 115 -4.08 -40.22 -55.23
N ASN A 116 -4.96 -39.21 -55.25
CA ASN A 116 -6.23 -39.23 -55.97
C ASN A 116 -6.14 -38.65 -57.40
N GLN A 117 -4.93 -38.32 -57.87
CA GLN A 117 -4.64 -37.89 -59.25
C GLN A 117 -4.30 -39.09 -60.14
#